data_AF-A0A973U1I3-F1
#
_entry.id   AF-A0A973U1I3-F1
#
_cell.length_a   1.000
_cell.length_b   1.000
_cell.length_c   1.000
_cell.angle_alpha   90.00
_cell.angle_beta   90.00
_cell.angle_gamma   90.00
#
_symmetry.space_group_name_H-M   'P 1'
#
loop_
_entity.id
_entity.type
_entity.pdbx_description
1 polymer ?
#
loop_
_entity_poly.entity_id
_entity_poly.type
_entity_poly.pdbx_seq_one_letter_code
_entity_poly.pdbx_strand_id
1 'polypeptide(L)' 'MTKAKRPKAPGYLSKSPPVPEPQPPEWTAPPAGEENRPDPTRYGDWEKKGIAVDF' A
#
# COMPACT_ATOMS: atom_id res chain seq x y z
N MET A 1 -5.49 -25.23 -20.67
CA MET A 1 -6.18 -25.27 -19.35
C MET A 1 -7.49 -24.52 -19.48
N THR A 2 -8.63 -25.21 -19.47
CA THR A 2 -9.95 -24.58 -19.56
C THR A 2 -10.27 -23.91 -18.23
N LYS A 3 -10.59 -22.61 -18.26
CA LYS A 3 -10.89 -21.83 -17.05
C LYS A 3 -12.20 -22.35 -16.45
N ALA A 4 -12.11 -23.00 -15.29
CA ALA A 4 -13.29 -23.47 -14.55
C ALA A 4 -14.27 -22.30 -14.32
N LYS A 5 -15.56 -22.55 -14.58
CA LYS A 5 -16.61 -21.53 -14.49
C LYS A 5 -16.89 -21.22 -13.02
N ARG A 6 -16.73 -19.95 -12.63
CA ARG A 6 -17.02 -19.50 -11.26
C ARG A 6 -18.54 -19.56 -10.99
N PRO A 7 -18.98 -20.00 -9.80
CA PRO A 7 -20.40 -19.96 -9.43
C PRO A 7 -20.91 -18.52 -9.35
N LYS A 8 -22.19 -18.31 -9.68
CA LYS A 8 -22.85 -17.01 -9.54
C LYS A 8 -23.25 -16.77 -8.08
N ALA A 9 -23.32 -15.50 -7.69
CA ALA A 9 -23.86 -15.10 -6.39
C ALA A 9 -25.35 -15.52 -6.27
N PRO A 10 -25.80 -15.90 -5.06
CA PRO A 10 -27.20 -16.25 -4.82
C PRO A 10 -28.12 -15.02 -4.85
N GLY A 11 -29.38 -15.20 -5.25
CA GLY A 11 -30.33 -14.09 -5.49
C GLY A 11 -30.79 -13.32 -4.25
N TYR A 12 -30.59 -13.87 -3.05
CA TYR A 12 -30.88 -13.19 -1.79
C TYR A 12 -29.76 -12.23 -1.34
N LEU A 13 -28.61 -12.25 -2.03
CA LEU A 13 -27.47 -11.41 -1.67
C LEU A 13 -27.65 -10.02 -2.28
N SER A 14 -27.80 -9.01 -1.42
CA SER A 14 -27.77 -7.60 -1.84
C SER A 14 -26.39 -7.24 -2.40
N LYS A 15 -26.34 -6.26 -3.31
CA LYS A 15 -25.08 -5.71 -3.80
C LYS A 15 -24.32 -5.03 -2.66
N SER A 16 -23.00 -5.17 -2.66
CA SER A 16 -22.14 -4.39 -1.76
C SER A 16 -22.26 -2.90 -2.07
N PRO A 17 -22.22 -2.03 -1.05
CA PRO A 17 -22.11 -0.59 -1.28
C PRO A 17 -20.83 -0.26 -2.05
N PRO A 18 -20.78 0.89 -2.74
CA PRO A 18 -19.55 1.34 -3.39
C PRO A 18 -18.43 1.52 -2.36
N VAL A 19 -17.21 1.16 -2.75
CA VAL A 19 -16.02 1.43 -1.93
C VAL A 19 -15.85 2.96 -1.81
N PRO A 20 -15.58 3.50 -0.62
CA PRO A 20 -15.29 4.93 -0.45
C PRO A 20 -14.09 5.36 -1.29
N GLU A 21 -14.08 6.64 -1.70
CA GLU A 21 -12.92 7.21 -2.38
C GLU A 21 -11.71 7.28 -1.42
N PRO A 22 -10.49 7.03 -1.90
CA PRO A 22 -9.30 7.15 -1.08
C PRO A 22 -9.09 8.60 -0.66
N GLN A 23 -8.65 8.81 0.58
CA GLN A 23 -8.24 10.13 1.04
C GLN A 23 -7.00 10.59 0.25
N PRO A 24 -6.86 11.90 -0.02
CA PRO A 24 -5.62 12.44 -0.58
C PRO A 24 -4.44 12.07 0.31
N PRO A 25 -3.26 11.77 -0.27
CA PRO A 25 -2.07 11.58 0.53
C PRO A 25 -1.76 12.87 1.28
N GLU A 26 -1.78 12.82 2.61
CA GLU A 26 -1.24 13.89 3.44
C GLU A 26 0.28 13.82 3.34
N TRP A 27 0.84 14.68 2.47
CA TRP A 27 2.27 14.92 2.44
C TRP A 27 2.61 15.80 3.65
N THR A 28 2.81 15.17 4.81
CA THR A 28 3.40 15.86 5.95
C THR A 28 4.84 16.20 5.59
N ALA A 29 5.21 17.48 5.71
CA ALA A 29 6.61 17.86 5.66
C ALA A 29 7.37 17.07 6.74
N PRO A 30 8.61 16.62 6.47
CA PRO A 30 9.42 16.00 7.51
C PRO A 30 9.54 16.96 8.70
N PRO A 31 9.57 16.45 9.94
CA PRO A 31 9.77 17.28 11.11
C PRO A 31 11.10 18.04 11.02
N ALA A 32 11.15 19.23 11.63
CA ALA A 32 12.29 20.13 11.53
C ALA A 32 13.60 19.42 11.92
N GLY A 33 14.58 19.40 11.01
CA GLY A 33 15.87 18.72 11.19
C GLY A 33 15.95 17.32 10.57
N GLU A 34 14.87 16.85 9.93
CA GLU A 34 14.81 15.57 9.22
C GLU A 34 14.66 15.74 7.70
N GLU A 35 14.79 16.95 7.17
CA GLU A 35 14.63 17.24 5.73
C GLU A 35 15.60 16.45 4.83
N ASN A 36 16.77 16.09 5.37
CA ASN A 36 17.80 15.33 4.67
C ASN A 36 17.95 13.88 5.20
N ARG A 37 17.13 13.46 6.16
CA ARG A 37 17.21 12.10 6.72
C ARG A 37 16.32 11.17 5.90
N PRO A 38 16.76 9.93 5.65
CA PRO A 38 15.90 8.94 5.02
C PRO A 38 14.72 8.66 5.96
N ASP A 39 13.51 8.78 5.44
CA ASP A 39 12.29 8.54 6.19
C ASP A 39 12.25 7.06 6.60
N PRO A 40 12.14 6.72 7.90
CA PRO A 40 12.18 5.33 8.35
C PRO A 40 10.98 4.51 7.84
N THR A 41 9.90 5.17 7.41
CA THR A 41 8.70 4.55 6.83
C THR A 41 8.81 4.39 5.32
N ARG A 42 9.81 5.01 4.67
CA ARG A 42 10.15 4.67 3.28
C ARG A 42 10.87 3.33 3.26
N TYR A 43 10.09 2.27 3.05
CA TYR A 43 10.55 0.95 2.63
C TYR A 43 11.34 1.06 1.32
N GLY A 44 12.62 1.39 1.39
CA GLY A 44 13.42 1.65 0.21
C GLY A 44 14.88 2.04 0.45
N ASP A 45 15.37 1.95 1.68
CA ASP A 45 16.78 2.25 1.99
C ASP A 45 17.41 1.16 2.87
N TRP A 46 17.11 -0.10 2.56
CA TRP A 46 17.82 -1.25 3.14
C TRP A 46 19.26 -1.36 2.61
N GLU A 47 19.72 -0.40 1.81
CA GLU A 47 21.07 -0.36 1.25
C GLU A 47 21.94 0.64 2.01
N LYS A 48 22.93 0.13 2.76
CA LYS A 48 23.98 0.97 3.35
C LYS A 48 25.22 0.89 2.48
N LYS A 49 25.55 1.99 1.78
CA LYS A 49 26.70 2.05 0.85
C LYS A 49 26.61 1.00 -0.28
N GLY A 50 25.40 0.74 -0.79
CA GLY A 50 25.16 -0.25 -1.83
C GLY A 50 25.18 -1.71 -1.34
N ILE A 51 25.07 -1.94 -0.03
CA ILE A 51 25.00 -3.28 0.57
C ILE A 51 23.64 -3.42 1.24
N ALA A 52 22.87 -4.44 0.86
CA ALA A 52 21.63 -4.79 1.54
C ALA A 52 21.92 -5.24 2.98
N VAL A 53 21.29 -4.58 3.95
CA VAL A 53 21.39 -4.88 5.39
C VAL A 53 20.03 -5.38 5.89
N ASP A 54 20.05 -6.53 6.56
CA ASP A 54 18.90 -7.13 7.28
C ASP A 54 19.30 -7.37 8.75
N PHE A 55 18.33 -7.50 9.65
CA PHE A 55 18.54 -7.56 11.12
C PHE A 55 18.93 -8.95 11.63
#